data_AF-A0A8S8YIW8-F1
#
_entry.id   AF-A0A8S8YIW8-F1
#
_cell.length_a   1.000
_cell.length_b   1.000
_cell.length_c   1.000
_cell.angle_alpha   90.00
_cell.angle_beta   90.00
_cell.angle_gamma   90.00
#
_symmetry.space_group_name_H-M   'P 1'
#
loop_
_entity.id
_entity.type
_entity.pdbx_description
1 polymer ?
#
loop_
_entity_poly.entity_id
_entity_poly.type
_entity_poly.pdbx_seq_one_letter_code
_entity_poly.pdbx_strand_id
1 'polypeptide(L)'
;MGDVGGAWNASAENLAHAAAVLSATAASGSLYRDGLGMIASENIVSPKVQEVITSDLHGRYAEGLPGKRYYQGCGDFDDIESLGIALAQQVFNCNFANIQSTSGTVSNIGALKAWPNPVTRLRQSRPQMVGTSLMPVWVPWDCGDLTLQPILGMKIDGAGCRCGLCHDSGV
;
A
#
# COMPACT_ATOMS: atom_id res chain seq x y z
N MET A 1 17.68 34.23 -1.19
CA MET A 1 18.42 32.97 -0.96
C MET A 1 19.09 32.64 -2.27
N GLY A 2 20.43 32.67 -2.28
CA GLY A 2 21.24 32.58 -3.49
C GLY A 2 21.12 31.22 -4.17
N ASP A 3 21.33 31.25 -5.48
CA ASP A 3 21.50 30.09 -6.35
C ASP A 3 22.56 29.15 -5.77
N VAL A 4 22.12 28.05 -5.18
CA VAL A 4 23.00 26.97 -4.75
C VAL A 4 23.34 26.17 -6.01
N GLY A 5 24.52 26.44 -6.57
CA GLY A 5 25.06 25.84 -7.79
C GLY A 5 24.95 24.32 -7.77
N GLY A 6 23.89 23.82 -8.42
CA GLY A 6 23.42 22.44 -8.33
C GLY A 6 21.93 22.27 -8.64
N ALA A 7 21.18 23.37 -8.82
CA ALA A 7 19.77 23.31 -9.23
C ALA A 7 19.62 22.57 -10.58
N TRP A 8 19.03 21.39 -10.53
CA TRP A 8 18.57 20.65 -11.71
C TRP A 8 17.46 21.48 -12.38
N ASN A 9 17.80 22.29 -13.38
CA ASN A 9 16.83 23.01 -14.18
C ASN A 9 16.44 22.16 -15.38
N ALA A 10 15.27 21.53 -15.28
CA ALA A 10 14.69 20.80 -16.41
C ALA A 10 14.41 21.76 -17.58
N SER A 11 14.54 21.28 -18.81
CA SER A 11 14.17 22.05 -20.01
C SER A 11 12.66 22.39 -19.98
N ALA A 12 12.28 23.47 -20.65
CA ALA A 12 10.87 23.86 -20.76
C ALA A 12 10.00 22.74 -21.37
N GLU A 13 10.56 21.97 -22.30
CA GLU A 13 9.92 20.79 -22.88
C GLU A 13 9.69 19.70 -21.84
N ASN A 14 10.71 19.36 -21.02
CA ASN A 14 10.57 18.37 -19.95
C ASN A 14 9.55 18.79 -18.89
N LEU A 15 9.51 20.08 -18.55
CA LEU A 15 8.50 20.63 -17.64
C LEU A 15 7.08 20.50 -18.22
N ALA A 16 6.91 20.75 -19.52
CA ALA A 16 5.64 20.58 -20.20
C ALA A 16 5.19 19.10 -20.21
N HIS A 17 6.10 18.17 -20.46
CA HIS A 17 5.81 16.73 -20.38
C HIS A 17 5.42 16.30 -18.96
N ALA A 18 6.17 16.74 -17.95
CA ALA A 18 5.84 16.45 -16.55
C ALA A 18 4.45 16.99 -16.17
N ALA A 19 4.12 18.22 -16.57
CA ALA A 19 2.80 18.81 -16.34
C ALA A 19 1.68 18.00 -17.03
N ALA A 20 1.91 17.52 -18.26
CA ALA A 20 0.96 16.67 -18.96
C ALA A 20 0.71 15.35 -18.22
N VAL A 21 1.76 14.70 -17.71
CA VAL A 21 1.64 13.46 -16.90
C VAL A 21 0.86 13.74 -15.63
N LEU A 22 1.18 14.81 -14.89
CA LEU A 22 0.48 15.18 -13.67
C LEU A 22 -1.01 15.45 -13.91
N SER A 23 -1.34 16.14 -15.01
CA SER A 23 -2.73 16.38 -15.41
C SER A 23 -3.47 15.06 -15.72
N ALA A 24 -2.82 14.11 -16.40
CA ALA A 24 -3.41 12.81 -16.69
C ALA A 24 -3.64 11.98 -15.41
N THR A 25 -2.68 11.99 -14.48
CA THR A 25 -2.82 11.32 -13.17
C THR A 25 -3.96 11.93 -12.36
N ALA A 26 -4.08 13.25 -12.33
CA ALA A 26 -5.16 13.94 -11.63
C ALA A 26 -6.56 13.60 -12.20
N ALA A 27 -6.68 13.54 -13.54
CA ALA A 27 -7.91 13.15 -14.21
C ALA A 27 -8.35 11.71 -13.87
N SER A 28 -7.40 10.78 -13.81
CA SER A 28 -7.64 9.40 -13.32
C SER A 28 -8.18 9.41 -11.90
N GLY A 29 -7.59 10.21 -11.01
CA GLY A 29 -8.08 10.36 -9.63
C GLY A 29 -9.53 10.85 -9.54
N SER A 30 -9.95 11.76 -10.43
CA SER A 30 -11.35 12.24 -10.49
C SER A 30 -12.32 11.12 -10.88
N LEU A 31 -11.95 10.27 -11.85
CA LEU A 31 -12.78 9.13 -12.26
C LEU A 31 -13.14 8.21 -11.08
N TYR A 32 -12.16 7.90 -10.22
CA TYR A 32 -12.39 7.03 -9.06
C TYR A 32 -13.13 7.72 -7.93
N ARG A 33 -12.99 9.05 -7.77
CA ARG A 33 -13.73 9.80 -6.74
C ARG A 33 -15.20 9.98 -7.10
N ASP A 34 -15.49 10.24 -8.37
CA ASP A 34 -16.84 10.58 -8.84
C ASP A 34 -17.60 9.35 -9.37
N GLY A 35 -16.88 8.25 -9.62
CA GLY A 35 -17.42 6.99 -10.13
C GLY A 35 -17.83 5.99 -9.05
N LEU A 36 -18.61 4.99 -9.45
CA LEU A 36 -18.93 3.83 -8.62
C LEU A 36 -17.91 2.71 -8.88
N GLY A 37 -16.97 2.52 -7.96
CA GLY A 37 -15.99 1.43 -8.03
C GLY A 37 -16.67 0.07 -7.93
N MET A 38 -16.59 -0.74 -8.99
CA MET A 38 -17.19 -2.09 -9.04
C MET A 38 -16.16 -3.23 -9.06
N ILE A 39 -14.86 -2.91 -8.99
CA ILE A 39 -13.79 -3.90 -8.93
C ILE A 39 -13.52 -4.20 -7.45
N ALA A 40 -13.81 -5.42 -7.02
CA ALA A 40 -13.80 -5.81 -5.61
C ALA A 40 -12.43 -5.66 -4.92
N SER A 41 -11.33 -5.73 -5.67
CA SER A 41 -9.97 -5.62 -5.15
C SER A 41 -9.40 -4.20 -5.16
N GLU A 42 -10.11 -3.22 -5.71
CA GLU A 42 -9.66 -1.83 -5.79
C GLU A 42 -10.19 -1.00 -4.63
N ASN A 43 -9.47 0.05 -4.26
CA ASN A 43 -9.86 0.95 -3.19
C ASN A 43 -9.29 2.36 -3.40
N ILE A 44 -9.93 3.36 -2.78
CA ILE A 44 -9.47 4.75 -2.80
C ILE A 44 -8.53 4.99 -1.61
N VAL A 45 -7.31 5.40 -1.91
CA VAL A 45 -6.26 5.64 -0.90
C VAL A 45 -6.52 6.93 -0.12
N SER A 46 -6.36 6.89 1.20
CA SER A 46 -6.55 8.08 2.05
C SER A 46 -5.53 9.19 1.76
N PRO A 47 -5.87 10.49 1.94
CA PRO A 47 -4.95 11.60 1.67
C PRO A 47 -3.64 11.51 2.47
N LYS A 48 -3.69 11.00 3.71
CA LYS A 48 -2.49 10.82 4.55
C LYS A 48 -1.55 9.74 4.03
N VAL A 49 -2.08 8.66 3.45
CA VAL A 49 -1.25 7.65 2.80
C VAL A 49 -0.61 8.22 1.52
N GLN A 50 -1.33 9.04 0.77
CA GLN A 50 -0.77 9.71 -0.43
C GLN A 50 0.38 10.67 -0.06
N GLU A 51 0.26 11.41 1.04
CA GLU A 51 1.32 12.29 1.58
C GLU A 51 2.59 11.50 1.91
N VAL A 52 2.46 10.33 2.55
CA VAL A 52 3.62 9.48 2.88
C VAL A 52 4.25 8.85 1.64
N ILE A 53 3.46 8.35 0.68
CA ILE A 53 3.97 7.72 -0.55
C ILE A 53 4.79 8.72 -1.39
N THR A 54 4.43 10.00 -1.37
CA THR A 54 5.13 11.05 -2.13
C THR A 54 6.34 11.64 -1.41
N SER A 55 6.66 11.15 -0.21
CA SER A 55 7.85 11.55 0.54
C SER A 55 9.16 11.00 -0.06
N ASP A 56 10.30 11.48 0.44
CA ASP A 56 11.66 11.08 0.00
C ASP A 56 12.02 9.62 0.34
N LEU A 57 11.15 8.87 1.02
CA LEU A 57 11.43 7.50 1.47
C LEU A 57 11.83 6.56 0.33
N HIS A 58 11.29 6.76 -0.88
CA HIS A 58 11.56 5.92 -2.05
C HIS A 58 12.97 6.11 -2.64
N GLY A 59 13.66 7.21 -2.30
CA GLY A 59 14.99 7.54 -2.80
C GLY A 59 16.14 6.95 -1.97
N ARG A 60 15.82 6.20 -0.90
CA ARG A 60 16.79 5.78 0.12
C ARG A 60 16.89 4.26 0.21
N TYR A 61 18.09 3.78 0.52
CA TYR A 61 18.33 2.37 0.79
C TYR A 61 18.30 2.10 2.30
N ALA A 62 17.48 1.14 2.71
CA ALA A 62 17.37 0.69 4.10
C ALA A 62 17.37 -0.85 4.20
N GLU A 63 18.36 -1.48 3.57
CA GLU A 63 18.45 -2.94 3.54
C GLU A 63 18.76 -3.52 4.93
N GLY A 64 18.05 -4.60 5.29
CA GLY A 64 18.15 -5.28 6.58
C GLY A 64 16.85 -5.21 7.37
N LEU A 65 16.92 -5.54 8.66
CA LEU A 65 15.82 -5.39 9.61
C LEU A 65 16.07 -4.19 10.53
N PRO A 66 15.06 -3.66 11.22
CA PRO A 66 15.25 -2.61 12.23
C PRO A 66 16.36 -2.97 13.23
N GLY A 67 17.30 -2.06 13.46
CA GLY A 67 18.49 -2.25 14.31
C GLY A 67 19.56 -3.18 13.72
N LYS A 68 19.36 -3.75 12.53
CA LYS A 68 20.27 -4.66 11.83
C LYS A 68 20.38 -4.28 10.34
N ARG A 69 20.73 -3.03 10.09
CA ARG A 69 20.87 -2.47 8.74
C ARG A 69 22.27 -2.67 8.18
N TYR A 70 22.35 -2.85 6.86
CA TYR A 70 23.63 -2.94 6.16
C TYR A 70 24.26 -1.55 5.91
N TYR A 71 23.42 -0.51 5.80
CA TYR A 71 23.85 0.86 5.55
C TYR A 71 23.70 1.74 6.80
N GLN A 72 24.47 2.82 6.85
CA GLN A 72 24.39 3.81 7.92
C GLN A 72 23.28 4.83 7.65
N GLY A 73 22.80 5.49 8.71
CA GLY A 73 21.82 6.57 8.59
C GLY A 73 20.38 6.10 8.37
N CYS A 74 20.05 4.86 8.72
CA CYS A 74 18.71 4.29 8.58
C CYS A 74 17.87 4.38 9.87
N GLY A 75 18.22 5.26 10.83
CA GLY A 75 17.55 5.32 12.12
C GLY A 75 16.09 5.75 12.03
N ASP A 76 15.80 6.70 11.15
CA ASP A 76 14.46 7.13 10.76
C ASP A 76 13.64 5.99 10.11
N PHE A 77 14.26 5.17 9.26
CA PHE A 77 13.61 3.98 8.70
C PHE A 77 13.28 2.94 9.76
N ASP A 78 14.13 2.77 10.77
CA ASP A 78 13.90 1.82 11.86
C ASP A 78 12.69 2.21 12.70
N ASP A 79 12.52 3.51 12.99
CA ASP A 79 11.35 4.03 13.71
C ASP A 79 10.06 3.81 12.91
N ILE A 80 10.07 4.15 11.62
CA ILE A 80 8.92 3.99 10.72
C ILE A 80 8.54 2.52 10.58
N GLU A 81 9.52 1.64 10.31
CA GLU A 81 9.28 0.22 10.09
C GLU A 81 8.81 -0.46 11.38
N SER A 82 9.38 -0.10 12.53
CA SER A 82 8.98 -0.64 13.83
C SER A 82 7.56 -0.24 14.20
N LEU A 83 7.15 1.01 13.93
CA LEU A 83 5.76 1.45 14.08
C LEU A 83 4.82 0.65 13.18
N GLY A 84 5.19 0.47 11.91
CA GLY A 84 4.40 -0.30 10.95
C GLY A 84 4.23 -1.76 11.35
N ILE A 85 5.29 -2.41 11.85
CA ILE A 85 5.25 -3.79 12.34
C ILE A 85 4.30 -3.90 13.55
N ALA A 86 4.41 -2.99 14.53
CA ALA A 86 3.54 -2.98 15.70
C ALA A 86 2.06 -2.81 15.33
N LEU A 87 1.76 -1.90 14.41
CA LEU A 87 0.40 -1.70 13.90
C LEU A 87 -0.10 -2.94 13.15
N ALA A 88 0.72 -3.56 12.30
CA ALA A 88 0.35 -4.78 11.59
C ALA A 88 0.06 -5.94 12.57
N GLN A 89 0.91 -6.11 13.59
CA GLN A 89 0.70 -7.09 14.65
C GLN A 89 -0.60 -6.85 15.41
N GLN A 90 -0.94 -5.59 15.68
CA GLN A 90 -2.20 -5.23 16.33
C GLN A 90 -3.42 -5.51 15.44
N VAL A 91 -3.38 -5.16 14.16
CA VAL A 91 -4.49 -5.41 13.21
C VAL A 91 -4.77 -6.90 13.08
N PHE A 92 -3.72 -7.70 12.86
CA PHE A 92 -3.85 -9.11 12.55
C PHE A 92 -3.75 -10.01 13.78
N ASN A 93 -3.63 -9.41 14.98
CA ASN A 93 -3.46 -10.12 16.25
C ASN A 93 -2.38 -11.22 16.17
N CYS A 94 -1.18 -10.85 15.72
CA CYS A 94 -0.09 -11.79 15.47
C CYS A 94 1.19 -11.42 16.22
N ASN A 95 2.02 -12.44 16.49
CA ASN A 95 3.30 -12.25 17.19
C ASN A 95 4.42 -11.76 16.27
N PHE A 96 4.26 -11.89 14.96
CA PHE A 96 5.27 -11.56 13.97
C PHE A 96 4.63 -11.05 12.69
N ALA A 97 5.11 -9.91 12.19
CA ALA A 97 4.72 -9.35 10.91
C ALA A 97 5.97 -8.87 10.16
N ASN A 98 5.99 -9.07 8.84
CA ASN A 98 6.98 -8.50 7.95
C ASN A 98 6.25 -7.60 6.94
N ILE A 99 6.61 -6.32 6.91
CA ILE A 99 5.97 -5.29 6.08
C ILE A 99 6.83 -4.84 4.89
N GLN A 100 7.94 -5.52 4.61
CA GLN A 100 8.91 -5.13 3.57
C GLN A 100 8.50 -5.59 2.16
N SER A 101 7.48 -6.43 2.02
CA SER A 101 7.05 -6.94 0.72
C SER A 101 6.33 -5.87 -0.10
N THR A 102 6.80 -5.63 -1.32
CA THR A 102 6.27 -4.59 -2.22
C THR A 102 4.91 -4.92 -2.83
N SER A 103 4.51 -6.20 -2.82
CA SER A 103 3.20 -6.65 -3.30
C SER A 103 2.81 -7.99 -2.69
N GLY A 104 1.55 -8.36 -2.87
CA GLY A 104 1.05 -9.67 -2.45
C GLY A 104 1.78 -10.84 -3.14
N THR A 105 2.11 -10.74 -4.43
CA THR A 105 2.86 -11.79 -5.14
C THR A 105 4.24 -11.99 -4.55
N VAL A 106 4.95 -10.89 -4.23
CA VAL A 106 6.27 -10.95 -3.60
C VAL A 106 6.18 -11.57 -2.20
N SER A 107 5.13 -11.23 -1.44
CA SER A 107 4.87 -11.83 -0.13
C SER A 107 4.71 -13.35 -0.21
N ASN A 108 3.90 -13.83 -1.17
CA ASN A 108 3.69 -15.26 -1.40
C ASN A 108 5.00 -15.96 -1.78
N ILE A 109 5.80 -15.37 -2.67
CA ILE A 109 7.11 -15.92 -3.06
C ILE A 109 8.04 -15.98 -1.84
N GLY A 110 8.08 -14.93 -1.01
CA GLY A 110 8.87 -14.90 0.22
C GLY A 110 8.48 -16.03 1.18
N ALA A 111 7.19 -16.19 1.44
CA ALA A 111 6.66 -17.26 2.28
C ALA A 111 7.00 -18.66 1.75
N LEU A 112 6.87 -18.87 0.44
CA LEU A 112 7.21 -20.15 -0.20
C LEU A 112 8.71 -20.44 -0.16
N LYS A 113 9.56 -19.43 -0.36
CA LYS A 113 11.02 -19.59 -0.29
C LYS A 113 11.53 -19.81 1.13
N ALA A 114 10.83 -19.28 2.14
CA ALA A 114 11.15 -19.55 3.54
C ALA A 114 10.81 -21.00 3.96
N TRP A 115 10.01 -21.71 3.16
CA TRP A 115 9.66 -23.10 3.44
C TRP A 115 10.87 -24.03 3.26
N PRO A 116 11.17 -24.93 4.22
CA PRO A 116 12.41 -25.70 4.22
C PRO A 116 12.49 -26.76 3.11
N ASN A 117 11.35 -27.14 2.50
CA ASN A 117 11.31 -28.17 1.46
C ASN A 117 10.85 -27.60 0.11
N PRO A 118 11.76 -27.44 -0.86
CA PRO A 118 11.46 -26.86 -2.17
C PRO A 118 10.60 -27.77 -3.07
N VAL A 119 10.45 -29.06 -2.74
CA VAL A 119 9.73 -30.05 -3.58
C VAL A 119 8.29 -30.28 -3.10
N THR A 120 7.81 -29.46 -2.18
CA THR A 120 6.46 -29.61 -1.61
C THR A 120 5.40 -29.32 -2.67
N ARG A 121 4.52 -30.28 -2.92
CA ARG A 121 3.39 -30.08 -3.85
C ARG A 121 2.35 -29.17 -3.19
N LEU A 122 2.31 -27.91 -3.61
CA LEU A 122 1.27 -26.97 -3.20
C LEU A 122 -0.04 -27.34 -3.89
N ARG A 123 -1.12 -27.40 -3.11
CA ARG A 123 -2.49 -27.49 -3.65
C ARG A 123 -3.08 -26.09 -3.61
N GLN A 124 -3.40 -25.55 -4.77
CA GLN A 124 -4.17 -24.32 -4.91
C GLN A 124 -5.59 -24.65 -5.34
N SER A 125 -6.56 -23.87 -4.88
CA SER A 125 -7.91 -23.92 -5.44
C SER A 125 -7.83 -23.63 -6.93
N ARG A 126 -8.55 -24.40 -7.76
CA ARG A 126 -8.63 -24.11 -9.19
C ARG A 126 -9.26 -22.72 -9.36
N PRO A 127 -8.69 -21.85 -10.21
CA PRO A 127 -9.31 -20.57 -10.53
C PRO A 127 -10.72 -20.86 -11.05
N GLN A 128 -11.74 -20.34 -10.38
CA GLN A 128 -13.10 -20.38 -10.90
C GLN A 128 -13.31 -19.10 -11.69
N MET A 129 -13.55 -19.25 -12.98
CA MET A 129 -13.87 -18.13 -13.85
C MET A 129 -15.33 -17.73 -13.62
N VAL A 130 -15.54 -16.55 -13.04
CA VAL A 130 -16.88 -15.96 -12.92
C VAL A 130 -16.97 -14.83 -13.97
N GLY A 131 -17.47 -15.15 -15.16
CA GLY A 131 -17.55 -14.22 -16.30
C GLY A 131 -16.26 -14.08 -17.12
N THR A 132 -16.28 -13.25 -18.17
CA THR A 132 -15.19 -13.07 -19.16
C THR A 132 -13.94 -12.35 -18.64
N SER A 133 -13.88 -12.04 -17.34
CA SER A 133 -12.72 -11.43 -16.71
C SER A 133 -11.89 -12.51 -16.01
N LEU A 134 -10.64 -12.68 -16.44
CA LEU A 134 -9.61 -13.40 -15.72
C LEU A 134 -9.27 -12.62 -14.44
N MET A 135 -10.07 -12.77 -13.39
CA MET A 135 -9.67 -12.38 -12.05
C MET A 135 -8.85 -13.52 -11.45
N PRO A 136 -7.56 -13.32 -11.11
CA PRO A 136 -6.86 -14.26 -10.27
C PRO A 136 -7.52 -14.20 -8.90
N VAL A 137 -8.41 -15.18 -8.63
CA VAL A 137 -9.01 -15.40 -7.33
C VAL A 137 -7.88 -15.60 -6.32
N TRP A 138 -7.67 -14.56 -5.52
CA TRP A 138 -6.90 -14.66 -4.29
C TRP A 138 -7.56 -15.71 -3.39
N VAL A 139 -6.69 -16.49 -2.73
CA VAL A 139 -7.02 -17.56 -1.80
C VAL A 139 -8.23 -17.19 -0.94
N PRO A 140 -9.26 -18.06 -0.83
CA PRO A 140 -10.32 -17.85 0.14
C PRO A 140 -9.70 -17.96 1.53
N TRP A 141 -9.55 -16.82 2.20
CA TRP A 141 -9.71 -16.82 3.64
C TRP A 141 -11.16 -17.19 3.88
N ASP A 142 -11.38 -18.29 4.60
CA ASP A 142 -12.70 -18.73 5.03
C ASP A 142 -13.44 -17.53 5.63
N CYS A 143 -14.60 -17.20 5.05
CA CYS A 143 -15.54 -16.24 5.57
C CYS A 143 -16.12 -16.80 6.86
N GLY A 144 -15.42 -16.57 7.97
CA GLY A 144 -15.76 -17.10 9.27
C GLY A 144 -15.39 -16.19 10.43
N ASP A 145 -15.24 -14.88 10.23
CA ASP A 145 -15.42 -13.90 11.31
C ASP A 145 -15.51 -12.46 10.76
N LEU A 146 -16.70 -11.88 10.83
CA LEU A 146 -17.04 -10.53 10.34
C LEU A 146 -16.73 -9.42 11.38
N THR A 147 -15.66 -9.56 12.17
CA THR A 147 -15.50 -8.71 13.37
C THR A 147 -14.26 -7.83 13.46
N LEU A 148 -13.43 -7.68 12.40
CA LEU A 148 -12.18 -6.90 12.53
C LEU A 148 -12.00 -5.87 11.40
N GLN A 149 -12.86 -4.85 11.40
CA GLN A 149 -12.57 -3.52 10.84
C GLN A 149 -12.20 -2.61 12.02
N PRO A 150 -10.92 -2.46 12.41
CA PRO A 150 -10.41 -1.08 12.52
C PRO A 150 -8.88 -0.95 12.52
N ILE A 151 -8.28 -0.30 11.51
CA ILE A 151 -7.28 0.76 11.74
C ILE A 151 -7.55 1.86 10.70
N LEU A 152 -7.68 3.10 11.18
CA LEU A 152 -8.15 4.35 10.53
C LEU A 152 -9.67 4.61 10.39
N GLY A 153 -10.52 3.90 11.13
CA GLY A 153 -11.92 4.33 11.30
C GLY A 153 -12.80 4.20 10.06
N MET A 154 -12.58 3.22 9.20
CA MET A 154 -13.54 2.91 8.13
C MET A 154 -14.67 2.06 8.70
N LYS A 155 -15.89 2.61 8.68
CA LYS A 155 -17.13 1.88 8.92
C LYS A 155 -17.88 1.88 7.59
N ILE A 156 -18.17 0.69 7.06
CA ILE A 156 -19.06 0.55 5.91
C ILE A 156 -20.48 0.49 6.46
N ASP A 157 -21.16 1.63 6.52
CA ASP A 157 -22.61 1.67 6.63
C ASP A 157 -23.24 1.64 5.23
N GLY A 158 -24.50 1.16 5.14
CA GLY A 158 -25.22 0.87 3.89
C GLY A 158 -25.48 2.06 2.95
N ALA A 159 -24.73 3.15 3.10
CA ALA A 159 -24.72 4.34 2.27
C ALA A 159 -23.34 4.65 1.64
N GLY A 160 -22.32 3.78 1.78
CA GLY A 160 -21.00 3.92 1.13
C GLY A 160 -19.84 4.21 2.09
N CYS A 161 -18.61 4.06 1.60
CA CYS A 161 -17.37 4.20 2.40
C CYS A 161 -17.17 5.64 2.88
N ARG A 162 -17.38 5.90 4.18
CA ARG A 162 -16.99 7.15 4.85
C ARG A 162 -15.74 6.95 5.70
N CYS A 163 -14.80 7.90 5.65
CA CYS A 163 -13.65 7.93 6.55
C CYS A 163 -14.09 8.42 7.94
N GLY A 164 -13.89 7.62 8.99
CA GLY A 164 -14.26 7.95 10.36
C GLY A 164 -13.33 8.96 11.06
N LEU A 165 -12.59 9.76 10.31
CA LEU A 165 -11.80 10.89 10.82
C LEU A 165 -12.52 12.24 10.64
N CYS A 166 -13.63 12.28 9.90
CA CYS A 166 -14.48 13.46 9.80
C CYS A 166 -15.53 13.39 10.92
N HIS A 167 -15.19 13.88 12.11
CA HIS A 167 -16.20 14.29 13.08
C HIS A 167 -16.91 15.51 12.50
N ASP A 168 -18.25 15.45 12.41
CA ASP A 168 -19.09 16.64 12.22
C ASP A 168 -18.75 17.65 13.32
N SER A 169 -17.97 18.67 12.97
CA SER A 169 -17.94 19.92 13.73
C SER A 169 -19.04 20.79 13.13
N GLY A 170 -20.26 20.56 13.60
CA GLY A 170 -21.34 21.50 13.41
C GLY A 170 -21.01 22.80 14.15
N VAL A 171 -20.52 23.79 13.40
CA VAL A 171 -20.91 25.21 13.49
C VAL A 171 -20.85 25.79 12.07
#